data_AF-A0A2H0Y1E6-F1
#
_entry.id   AF-A0A2H0Y1E6-F1
#
_cell.length_a   1.000
_cell.length_b   1.000
_cell.length_c   1.000
_cell.angle_alpha   90.00
_cell.angle_beta   90.00
_cell.angle_gamma   90.00
#
_symmetry.space_group_name_H-M   'P 1'
#
loop_
_entity.id
_entity.type
_entity.pdbx_description
1 polymer ?
#
loop_
_entity_poly.entity_id
_entity_poly.type
_entity_poly.pdbx_seq_one_letter_code
_entity_poly.pdbx_strand_id
1 'polypeptide(L)'
;MKGLIKQQKSLLRRLVQCGDFVRGSINCVCGRCNRANCICEKKSAAKAYRLTYKDGLQQTKIVYLAKNRLRVARQLLANYARVRNIIEQIINTNIKILKKGSGP
;
A
#
# COMPACT_ATOMS: atom_id res chain seq x y z
N MET A 1 24.22 -22.59 4.16
CA MET A 1 24.35 -21.12 4.05
C MET A 1 24.06 -20.60 2.62
N LYS A 2 24.71 -21.16 1.57
CA LYS A 2 24.54 -20.76 0.14
C LYS A 2 23.09 -20.63 -0.34
N GLY A 3 22.20 -21.55 0.05
CA GLY A 3 20.77 -21.51 -0.33
C GLY A 3 20.01 -20.29 0.20
N LEU A 4 20.26 -19.88 1.45
CA LEU A 4 19.61 -18.70 2.05
C LEU A 4 20.09 -17.39 1.40
N ILE A 5 21.38 -17.30 1.07
CA ILE A 5 21.95 -16.15 0.35
C ILE A 5 21.33 -16.05 -1.05
N LYS A 6 21.16 -17.19 -1.75
CA LYS A 6 20.48 -17.21 -3.06
C LYS A 6 19.01 -16.76 -2.94
N GLN A 7 18.30 -17.21 -1.91
CA GLN A 7 16.94 -16.78 -1.62
C GLN A 7 16.86 -15.27 -1.33
N GLN A 8 17.74 -14.75 -0.48
CA GLN A 8 17.83 -13.32 -0.18
C GLN A 8 18.03 -12.47 -1.44
N LYS A 9 18.99 -12.85 -2.30
CA LYS A 9 19.22 -12.18 -3.60
C LYS A 9 18.00 -12.25 -4.52
N SER A 10 17.24 -13.35 -4.50
CA SER A 10 16.00 -13.48 -5.26
C SER A 10 14.93 -12.53 -4.75
N LEU A 11 14.75 -12.44 -3.43
CA LEU A 11 13.78 -11.54 -2.80
C LEU A 11 14.09 -10.07 -3.08
N LEU A 12 15.37 -9.67 -3.02
CA LEU A 12 15.79 -8.31 -3.37
C LEU A 12 15.49 -7.96 -4.83
N ARG A 13 15.71 -8.91 -5.77
CA ARG A 13 15.31 -8.70 -7.17
C ARG A 13 13.80 -8.55 -7.33
N ARG A 14 13.01 -9.37 -6.64
CA ARG A 14 11.54 -9.27 -6.65
C ARG A 14 11.05 -7.95 -6.05
N LEU A 15 11.76 -7.42 -5.05
CA LEU A 15 11.45 -6.11 -4.45
C LEU A 15 11.59 -5.01 -5.50
N VAL A 16 12.69 -4.98 -6.23
CA VAL A 16 12.93 -3.99 -7.32
C VAL A 16 11.87 -4.10 -8.42
N GLN A 17 11.43 -5.32 -8.75
CA GLN A 17 10.40 -5.56 -9.77
C GLN A 17 8.99 -5.07 -9.38
N CYS A 18 8.75 -4.72 -8.11
CA CYS A 18 7.43 -4.24 -7.68
C CYS A 18 7.10 -2.83 -8.20
N GLY A 19 8.10 -2.08 -8.71
CA GLY A 19 7.93 -0.71 -9.20
C GLY A 19 7.49 0.25 -8.10
N ASP A 20 6.75 1.29 -8.48
CA ASP A 20 6.25 2.28 -7.53
C ASP A 20 5.13 1.71 -6.64
N PHE A 21 5.05 2.21 -5.42
CA PHE A 21 4.04 1.82 -4.45
C PHE A 21 3.72 2.93 -3.47
N VAL A 22 2.50 2.91 -2.92
CA VAL A 22 2.06 3.86 -1.88
C VAL A 22 1.40 3.11 -0.75
N ARG A 23 1.56 3.61 0.47
CA ARG A 23 0.88 3.06 1.66
C ARG A 23 -0.44 3.79 1.89
N GLY A 24 -1.41 3.10 2.49
CA GLY A 24 -2.67 3.70 2.92
C GLY A 24 -3.90 2.90 2.52
N SER A 25 -5.04 3.57 2.49
CA SER A 25 -6.32 3.01 2.04
C SER A 25 -7.10 4.03 1.21
N ILE A 26 -7.87 3.55 0.24
CA ILE A 26 -8.77 4.40 -0.53
C ILE A 26 -10.15 4.35 0.11
N ASN A 27 -10.65 5.52 0.49
CA ASN A 27 -11.99 5.72 1.00
C ASN A 27 -12.84 6.43 -0.06
N CYS A 28 -14.11 6.04 -0.14
CA CYS A 28 -15.11 6.70 -0.97
C CYS A 28 -16.09 7.41 -0.05
N VAL A 29 -16.29 8.71 -0.26
CA VAL A 29 -17.34 9.47 0.41
C VAL A 29 -18.36 9.89 -0.64
N CYS A 30 -19.63 9.62 -0.34
CA CYS A 30 -20.72 10.24 -1.07
C CYS A 30 -20.83 11.69 -0.59
N GLY A 31 -20.82 12.66 -1.50
CA GLY A 31 -21.16 14.03 -1.15
C GLY A 31 -22.64 14.09 -0.77
N ARG A 32 -22.98 13.86 0.51
CA ARG A 32 -24.35 14.05 0.96
C ARG A 32 -24.62 15.56 0.93
N CYS A 33 -25.55 15.97 0.08
CA CYS A 33 -26.02 17.34 0.01
C CYS A 33 -26.87 17.60 1.27
N ASN A 34 -26.44 18.49 2.16
CA ASN A 34 -27.21 18.87 3.37
C ASN A 34 -28.40 19.81 3.06
N ARG A 35 -28.70 20.05 1.78
CA ARG A 35 -29.86 20.86 1.36
C ARG A 35 -31.13 20.03 1.50
N ALA A 36 -32.14 20.55 2.19
CA ALA A 36 -33.47 19.94 2.23
C ALA A 36 -34.02 19.80 0.79
N ASN A 37 -34.58 18.63 0.45
CA ASN A 37 -35.13 18.29 -0.88
C ASN A 37 -34.13 18.37 -2.05
N CYS A 38 -32.85 18.07 -1.80
CA CYS A 38 -31.82 18.14 -2.83
C CYS A 38 -32.02 17.08 -3.93
N ILE A 39 -31.81 17.45 -5.19
CA ILE A 39 -31.86 16.51 -6.34
C ILE A 39 -30.91 15.30 -6.17
N CYS A 40 -29.88 15.44 -5.34
CA CYS A 40 -28.92 14.40 -4.96
C CYS A 40 -29.51 13.30 -4.05
N GLU A 41 -30.73 13.48 -3.55
CA GLU A 41 -31.50 12.42 -2.87
C GLU A 41 -32.11 11.44 -3.89
N LYS A 42 -32.44 11.94 -5.09
CA LYS A 42 -33.04 11.16 -6.19
C LYS A 42 -32.00 10.64 -7.20
N LYS A 43 -30.85 11.31 -7.33
CA LYS A 43 -29.72 10.88 -8.20
C LYS A 43 -28.49 10.59 -7.35
N SER A 44 -27.76 9.52 -7.66
CA SER A 44 -26.54 9.15 -6.94
C SER A 44 -25.57 10.33 -6.85
N ALA A 45 -25.29 10.79 -5.63
CA ALA A 45 -24.39 11.90 -5.38
C ALA A 45 -22.98 11.64 -5.96
N ALA A 46 -22.29 12.71 -6.35
CA ALA A 46 -20.92 12.62 -6.82
C ALA A 46 -20.04 11.95 -5.75
N LYS A 47 -19.35 10.88 -6.16
CA LYS A 47 -18.41 10.15 -5.30
C LYS A 47 -17.07 10.87 -5.30
N ALA A 48 -16.63 11.28 -4.11
CA ALA A 48 -15.27 11.76 -3.91
C ALA A 48 -14.41 10.63 -3.35
N TYR A 49 -13.21 10.47 -3.90
CA TYR A 49 -12.28 9.44 -3.49
C TYR A 49 -11.08 10.07 -2.79
N ARG A 50 -10.60 9.41 -1.74
CA ARG A 50 -9.52 9.90 -0.89
C ARG A 50 -8.56 8.75 -0.60
N LEU A 51 -7.27 8.96 -0.81
CA LEU A 51 -6.23 8.09 -0.25
C LEU A 51 -5.85 8.64 1.12
N THR A 52 -6.03 7.82 2.16
CA THR A 52 -5.67 8.16 3.53
C THR A 52 -4.47 7.32 3.93
N TYR A 53 -3.45 7.95 4.49
CA TYR A 53 -2.25 7.26 4.95
C TYR A 53 -1.69 7.91 6.21
N LYS A 54 -0.94 7.14 7.00
CA LYS A 54 -0.12 7.69 8.08
C LYS A 54 1.20 8.19 7.51
N ASP A 55 1.80 9.26 8.02
CA ASP A 55 3.17 9.65 7.66
C ASP A 55 4.21 9.04 8.63
N GLY A 56 5.47 9.45 8.53
CA GLY A 56 6.54 9.00 9.43
C GLY A 56 6.32 9.37 10.90
N LEU A 57 5.51 10.39 11.16
CA LEU A 57 5.15 10.88 12.50
C LEU A 57 3.79 10.32 12.98
N GLN A 58 3.26 9.29 12.31
CA GLN A 58 1.95 8.69 12.62
C GLN A 58 0.77 9.67 12.52
N GLN A 59 0.92 10.77 11.78
CA GLN A 59 -0.16 11.70 11.51
C GLN A 59 -0.96 11.23 10.29
N THR A 60 -2.29 11.39 10.36
CA THR A 60 -3.17 11.04 9.23
C THR A 60 -3.10 12.12 8.16
N LYS A 61 -2.72 11.74 6.94
CA LYS A 61 -2.70 12.59 5.75
C LYS A 61 -3.71 12.09 4.74
N ILE A 62 -4.26 13.01 3.96
CA ILE A 62 -5.32 12.73 2.97
C ILE A 62 -4.89 13.30 1.62
N VAL A 63 -4.98 12.48 0.58
CA VAL A 63 -4.82 12.90 -0.81
C VAL A 63 -6.14 12.72 -1.53
N TYR A 64 -6.67 13.79 -2.11
CA TYR A 64 -7.90 13.75 -2.89
C TYR A 64 -7.62 13.17 -4.27
N LEU A 65 -8.39 12.15 -4.67
CA LEU A 65 -8.19 11.42 -5.91
C LEU A 65 -9.32 11.72 -6.90
N ALA A 66 -8.92 12.11 -8.11
CA ALA A 66 -9.81 12.10 -9.25
C ALA A 66 -10.17 10.65 -9.66
N LYS A 67 -11.38 10.46 -10.20
CA LYS A 67 -11.90 9.12 -10.55
C LYS A 67 -11.00 8.37 -11.55
N ASN A 68 -10.39 9.09 -12.50
CA ASN A 68 -9.47 8.50 -13.49
C ASN A 68 -8.15 8.00 -12.87
N ARG A 69 -7.73 8.53 -11.70
CA ARG A 69 -6.51 8.09 -10.99
C ARG A 69 -6.74 6.90 -10.06
N LEU A 70 -7.99 6.47 -9.86
CA LEU A 70 -8.31 5.36 -8.95
C LEU A 70 -7.65 4.04 -9.34
N ARG A 71 -7.64 3.72 -10.63
CA ARG A 71 -7.02 2.48 -11.12
C ARG A 71 -5.53 2.46 -10.76
N VAL A 72 -4.84 3.58 -11.00
CA VAL A 72 -3.42 3.74 -10.67
C VAL A 72 -3.20 3.65 -9.16
N ALA A 73 -3.99 4.38 -8.36
CA ALA A 73 -3.86 4.36 -6.90
C ALA A 73 -4.08 2.95 -6.31
N ARG A 74 -5.06 2.20 -6.82
CA ARG A 74 -5.27 0.80 -6.42
C ARG A 74 -4.10 -0.10 -6.80
N GLN A 75 -3.51 0.10 -7.98
CA GLN A 75 -2.32 -0.64 -8.40
C GLN A 75 -1.13 -0.35 -7.47
N LEU A 76 -0.89 0.92 -7.13
CA LEU A 76 0.19 1.30 -6.21
C LEU A 76 0.00 0.72 -4.80
N LEU A 77 -1.24 0.65 -4.32
CA LEU A 77 -1.58 -0.02 -3.05
C LEU A 77 -1.35 -1.53 -3.11
N ALA A 78 -1.72 -2.18 -4.22
CA ALA A 78 -1.45 -3.60 -4.42
C ALA A 78 0.06 -3.88 -4.50
N ASN A 79 0.83 -2.99 -5.12
CA ASN A 79 2.29 -3.05 -5.13
C ASN A 79 2.84 -2.95 -3.70
N TYR A 80 2.33 -2.02 -2.88
CA TYR A 80 2.74 -1.90 -1.48
C TYR A 80 2.47 -3.17 -0.66
N ALA A 81 1.32 -3.80 -0.85
CA ALA A 81 1.00 -5.07 -0.18
C ALA A 81 2.02 -6.18 -0.55
N ARG A 82 2.39 -6.27 -1.83
CA ARG A 82 3.44 -7.21 -2.29
C ARG A 82 4.80 -6.89 -1.68
N VAL A 83 5.18 -5.61 -1.67
CA VAL A 83 6.43 -5.12 -1.08
C VAL A 83 6.51 -5.47 0.40
N ARG A 84 5.44 -5.22 1.18
CA ARG A 84 5.38 -5.58 2.60
C ARG A 84 5.68 -7.07 2.80
N ASN A 85 5.03 -7.94 2.03
CA ASN A 85 5.25 -9.39 2.12
C ASN A 85 6.68 -9.81 1.75
N ILE A 86 7.31 -9.12 0.78
CA ILE A 86 8.71 -9.39 0.38
C ILE A 86 9.67 -8.93 1.48
N ILE A 87 9.44 -7.75 2.07
CA ILE A 87 10.25 -7.22 3.19
C ILE A 87 10.22 -8.20 4.36
N GLU A 88 9.04 -8.70 4.75
CA GLU A 88 8.91 -9.71 5.80
C GLU A 88 9.71 -10.99 5.48
N GLN A 89 9.67 -11.46 4.23
CA GLN A 89 10.47 -12.61 3.81
C GLN A 89 11.97 -12.35 3.85
N ILE A 90 12.41 -11.13 3.50
CA ILE A 90 13.82 -10.72 3.59
C ILE A 90 14.26 -10.72 5.05
N ILE A 91 13.49 -10.09 5.94
CA ILE A 91 13.78 -10.04 7.39
C ILE A 91 13.91 -11.46 7.94
N ASN A 92 12.93 -12.33 7.67
CA ASN A 92 12.97 -13.72 8.11
C ASN A 92 14.15 -14.51 7.54
N THR A 93 14.52 -14.26 6.28
CA THR A 93 15.70 -14.88 5.66
C THR A 93 16.98 -14.41 6.32
N ASN A 94 17.09 -13.11 6.61
CA ASN A 94 18.23 -12.52 7.31
C ASN A 94 18.38 -13.09 8.72
N ILE A 95 17.29 -13.24 9.47
CA ILE A 95 17.31 -13.88 10.79
C ILE A 95 17.81 -15.33 10.70
N LYS A 96 17.39 -16.09 9.68
CA LYS A 96 17.88 -17.46 9.44
C LYS A 96 19.35 -17.50 9.07
N ILE A 97 19.85 -16.52 8.31
CA ILE A 97 21.28 -16.39 7.99
C ILE A 97 22.05 -16.07 9.26
N LEU A 98 21.59 -15.09 10.04
CA LEU A 98 22.20 -14.69 11.30
C LEU A 98 22.32 -15.88 12.25
N LYS A 99 21.24 -16.61 12.52
CA LYS A 99 21.24 -17.82 13.37
C LYS A 99 22.20 -18.92 12.91
N LYS A 100 22.52 -19.00 11.61
CA LYS A 100 23.47 -19.98 11.06
C LYS A 100 24.91 -19.45 11.01
N GLY A 101 25.10 -18.14 11.10
CA GLY A 101 26.40 -17.47 11.13
C GLY A 101 26.87 -17.12 12.55
N SER A 102 25.95 -17.09 13.52
CA SER A 102 26.24 -17.02 14.95
C SER A 102 26.06 -18.40 15.57
N GLY A 103 27.00 -19.29 15.31
CA GLY A 103 27.39 -20.32 16.26
C GLY A 103 28.82 -20.01 16.73
N PRO A 104 29.13 -20.03 18.03
CA PRO A 104 30.48 -20.41 18.44
C PRO A 104 30.81 -21.82 17.92
#